data_AF-A0A257NLA9-F1
#
_entry.id   AF-A0A257NLA9-F1
#
_cell.length_a   1.000
_cell.length_b   1.000
_cell.length_c   1.000
_cell.angle_alpha   90.00
_cell.angle_beta   90.00
_cell.angle_gamma   90.00
#
_symmetry.space_group_name_H-M   'P 1'
#
loop_
_entity.id
_entity.type
_entity.pdbx_description
1 polymer ?
#
loop_
_entity_poly.entity_id
_entity_poly.type
_entity_poly.pdbx_seq_one_letter_code
_entity_poly.pdbx_strand_id
1 'polypeptide(L)'
;MSLLEAAGCTVEVPSAQTCCGQPAYNSGDRQTARDLASGLVNTFLAYDYVVAPSGSCAGMLSKHAPHLFDDDPNLRAKADALAAKTYELTAFLADVMHFTPSPTPLATTATYHDSCAGLRELGVKTQPRALLAAIPGLTLTEMTEPEQCCGFGGTFCVKYPAISSHMVTNKTEDIEATEANLLLAGDMGCLLNMAGALSRNGSKIEVRHIAEVLAGTTQASPAIGKPTAK
;
A
#
# COMPACT_ATOMS: atom_id res chain seq x y z
N MET A 1 4.87 12.13 4.46
CA MET A 1 4.99 13.49 3.88
C MET A 1 6.45 13.75 3.52
N SER A 2 7.37 13.65 4.49
CA SER A 2 8.82 13.85 4.30
C SER A 2 9.44 13.19 3.06
N LEU A 3 9.01 11.99 2.66
CA LEU A 3 9.50 11.34 1.44
C LEU A 3 9.19 12.10 0.15
N LEU A 4 7.93 12.53 0.00
CA LEU A 4 7.50 13.28 -1.19
C LEU A 4 8.13 14.69 -1.18
N GLU A 5 8.26 15.30 0.00
CA GLU A 5 8.96 16.57 0.17
C GLU A 5 10.44 16.45 -0.20
N ALA A 6 11.11 15.38 0.23
CA ALA A 6 12.49 15.08 -0.13
C ALA A 6 12.66 14.79 -1.63
N ALA A 7 11.62 14.30 -2.31
CA ALA A 7 11.57 14.16 -3.75
C ALA A 7 11.31 15.50 -4.49
N GLY A 8 11.10 16.60 -3.76
CA GLY A 8 10.89 17.94 -4.33
C GLY A 8 9.42 18.35 -4.49
N CYS A 9 8.48 17.58 -3.93
CA CYS A 9 7.06 17.91 -4.00
C CYS A 9 6.65 18.90 -2.89
N THR A 10 5.71 19.80 -3.20
CA THR A 10 4.89 20.44 -2.16
C THR A 10 3.75 19.51 -1.81
N VAL A 11 3.68 19.09 -0.54
CA VAL A 11 2.73 18.06 -0.10
C VAL A 11 1.60 18.70 0.69
N GLU A 12 0.37 18.42 0.26
CA GLU A 12 -0.83 18.77 1.02
C GLU A 12 -1.64 17.50 1.30
N VAL A 13 -2.26 17.45 2.47
CA VAL A 13 -3.20 16.40 2.86
C VAL A 13 -4.53 17.06 3.18
N PRO A 14 -5.45 17.16 2.19
CA PRO A 14 -6.69 17.90 2.35
C PRO A 14 -7.55 17.31 3.47
N SER A 15 -8.01 18.15 4.39
CA SER A 15 -8.89 17.71 5.50
C SER A 15 -10.26 17.20 5.02
N ALA A 16 -10.66 17.59 3.82
CA ALA A 16 -11.91 17.15 3.18
C ALA A 16 -11.83 15.73 2.56
N GLN A 17 -10.65 15.10 2.52
CA GLN A 17 -10.52 13.75 1.98
C GLN A 17 -11.25 12.72 2.86
N THR A 18 -11.79 11.69 2.22
CA THR A 18 -12.46 10.57 2.87
C THR A 18 -11.83 9.24 2.42
N CYS A 19 -12.42 8.11 2.80
CA CYS A 19 -11.98 6.79 2.33
C CYS A 19 -12.11 6.67 0.80
N CYS A 20 -11.18 5.96 0.15
CA CYS A 20 -11.18 5.70 -1.30
C CYS A 20 -12.44 4.95 -1.81
N GLY A 21 -13.23 4.36 -0.90
CA GLY A 21 -14.48 3.68 -1.23
C GLY A 21 -14.33 2.21 -1.65
N GLN A 22 -13.10 1.67 -1.67
CA GLN A 22 -12.88 0.28 -2.11
C GLN A 22 -13.69 -0.77 -1.34
N PRO A 23 -13.88 -0.69 0.00
CA PRO A 23 -14.72 -1.65 0.71
C PRO A 23 -16.18 -1.67 0.24
N ALA A 24 -16.77 -0.49 -0.02
CA ALA A 24 -18.12 -0.36 -0.54
C ALA A 24 -18.21 -0.87 -1.99
N TYR A 25 -17.20 -0.55 -2.80
CA TYR A 25 -17.10 -1.05 -4.16
C TYR A 25 -17.07 -2.59 -4.22
N ASN A 26 -16.22 -3.21 -3.40
CA ASN A 26 -16.04 -4.67 -3.36
C ASN A 26 -17.24 -5.41 -2.74
N SER A 27 -18.05 -4.75 -1.91
CA SER A 27 -19.27 -5.34 -1.34
C SER A 27 -20.49 -5.23 -2.25
N GLY A 28 -20.39 -4.46 -3.33
CA GLY A 28 -21.50 -4.18 -4.25
C GLY A 28 -22.33 -2.94 -3.87
N ASP A 29 -21.95 -2.22 -2.81
CA ASP A 29 -22.57 -0.93 -2.45
C ASP A 29 -22.05 0.20 -3.36
N ARG A 30 -22.53 0.18 -4.61
CA ARG A 30 -22.13 1.10 -5.68
C ARG A 30 -22.52 2.54 -5.38
N GLN A 31 -23.62 2.77 -4.67
CA GLN A 31 -24.08 4.11 -4.34
C GLN A 31 -23.10 4.78 -3.37
N THR A 32 -22.78 4.11 -2.25
CA THR A 32 -21.78 4.63 -1.30
C THR A 32 -20.42 4.81 -1.96
N ALA A 33 -19.98 3.85 -2.79
CA ALA A 33 -18.73 3.98 -3.53
C ALA A 33 -18.72 5.20 -4.45
N ARG A 34 -19.82 5.46 -5.17
CA ARG A 34 -19.97 6.62 -6.06
C ARG A 34 -19.94 7.93 -5.29
N ASP A 35 -20.63 8.01 -4.15
CA ASP A 35 -20.68 9.23 -3.34
C ASP A 35 -19.30 9.58 -2.76
N LEU A 36 -18.56 8.57 -2.28
CA LEU A 36 -17.18 8.74 -1.84
C LEU A 36 -16.26 9.17 -3.00
N ALA A 37 -16.35 8.50 -4.15
CA ALA A 37 -15.54 8.84 -5.32
C ALA A 37 -15.81 10.26 -5.82
N SER A 38 -17.07 10.72 -5.80
CA SER A 38 -17.45 12.08 -6.19
C SER A 38 -16.81 13.13 -5.27
N GLY A 39 -16.84 12.88 -3.96
CA GLY A 39 -16.14 13.71 -2.98
C GLY A 39 -14.63 13.80 -3.25
N LEU A 40 -14.00 12.65 -3.52
CA LEU A 40 -12.56 12.60 -3.81
C LEU A 40 -12.20 13.29 -5.12
N VAL A 41 -13.02 13.16 -6.17
CA VAL A 41 -12.86 13.93 -7.42
C VAL A 41 -12.88 15.42 -7.12
N ASN A 42 -13.85 15.92 -6.38
CA ASN A 42 -13.92 17.34 -6.05
C ASN A 42 -12.73 17.82 -5.22
N THR A 43 -12.27 17.01 -4.27
CA THR A 43 -11.13 17.34 -3.41
C THR A 43 -9.81 17.34 -4.18
N PHE A 44 -9.57 16.36 -5.05
CA PHE A 44 -8.24 16.12 -5.61
C PHE A 44 -8.04 16.57 -7.06
N LEU A 45 -9.10 16.95 -7.78
CA LEU A 45 -8.99 17.32 -9.20
C LEU A 45 -8.12 18.56 -9.46
N ALA A 46 -7.91 19.43 -8.48
CA ALA A 46 -7.07 20.62 -8.61
C ALA A 46 -5.55 20.36 -8.48
N TYR A 47 -5.13 19.22 -7.92
CA TYR A 47 -3.70 18.91 -7.70
C TYR A 47 -3.01 18.41 -8.96
N ASP A 48 -1.70 18.58 -9.08
CA ASP A 48 -0.94 18.02 -10.21
C ASP A 48 -0.89 16.49 -10.15
N TYR A 49 -0.76 15.94 -8.94
CA TYR A 49 -0.66 14.51 -8.67
C TYR A 49 -1.44 14.13 -7.41
N VAL A 50 -1.90 12.88 -7.38
CA VAL A 50 -2.48 12.24 -6.19
C VAL A 50 -1.66 11.00 -5.90
N VAL A 51 -1.02 10.96 -4.73
CA VAL A 51 -0.16 9.84 -4.35
C VAL A 51 -0.77 9.12 -3.16
N ALA A 52 -1.14 7.85 -3.35
CA ALA A 52 -1.67 7.02 -2.28
C ALA A 52 -0.58 6.10 -1.71
N PRO A 53 -0.41 6.03 -0.38
CA PRO A 53 0.51 5.09 0.27
C PRO A 53 -0.10 3.68 0.38
N SER A 54 -0.95 3.30 -0.58
CA SER A 54 -1.61 2.00 -0.59
C SER A 54 -2.02 1.62 -2.00
N GLY A 55 -1.55 0.47 -2.48
CA GLY A 55 -1.91 -0.06 -3.79
C GLY A 55 -3.43 -0.19 -3.96
N SER A 56 -4.14 -0.63 -2.92
CA SER A 56 -5.63 -0.67 -2.88
C SER A 56 -6.28 0.68 -3.14
N CYS A 57 -5.81 1.75 -2.51
CA CYS A 57 -6.39 3.08 -2.66
C CYS A 57 -6.09 3.66 -4.05
N ALA A 58 -4.85 3.55 -4.52
CA ALA A 58 -4.47 3.99 -5.86
C ALA A 58 -5.20 3.19 -6.95
N GLY A 59 -5.34 1.87 -6.79
CA GLY A 59 -6.08 0.99 -7.70
C GLY A 59 -7.55 1.38 -7.75
N MET A 60 -8.18 1.58 -6.59
CA MET A 60 -9.57 2.05 -6.50
C MET A 60 -9.78 3.37 -7.25
N LEU A 61 -8.94 4.37 -7.01
CA LEU A 61 -9.08 5.69 -7.64
C LEU A 61 -8.75 5.68 -9.13
N SER A 62 -7.73 4.94 -9.56
CA SER A 62 -7.23 4.99 -10.94
C SER A 62 -7.90 3.98 -11.88
N LYS A 63 -8.35 2.82 -11.39
CA LYS A 63 -8.90 1.73 -12.21
C LYS A 63 -10.41 1.56 -12.05
N HIS A 64 -10.95 1.81 -10.86
CA HIS A 64 -12.33 1.43 -10.54
C HIS A 64 -13.27 2.62 -10.41
N ALA A 65 -12.82 3.74 -9.84
CA ALA A 65 -13.63 4.92 -9.60
C ALA A 65 -14.23 5.53 -10.88
N PRO A 66 -13.54 5.59 -12.04
CA PRO A 66 -14.16 6.13 -13.25
C PRO A 66 -15.41 5.36 -13.70
N HIS A 67 -15.42 4.04 -13.54
CA HIS A 67 -16.56 3.17 -13.87
C HIS A 67 -17.77 3.34 -12.93
N LEU A 68 -17.62 4.10 -11.84
CA LEU A 68 -18.76 4.49 -11.03
C LEU A 68 -19.62 5.55 -11.71
N PHE A 69 -19.12 6.21 -12.76
CA PHE A 69 -19.74 7.35 -13.44
C PHE A 69 -20.02 7.10 -14.93
N ASP A 70 -20.08 5.84 -15.39
CA ASP A 70 -20.33 5.49 -16.80
C ASP A 70 -21.63 6.11 -17.37
N ASP A 71 -22.59 6.43 -16.50
CA ASP A 71 -23.88 7.06 -16.80
C ASP A 71 -23.85 8.61 -16.76
N ASP A 72 -22.77 9.23 -16.27
CA ASP A 72 -22.58 10.69 -16.19
C ASP A 72 -21.27 11.09 -16.89
N PRO A 73 -21.33 11.45 -18.18
CA PRO A 73 -20.14 11.80 -18.96
C PRO A 73 -19.29 12.93 -18.36
N ASN A 74 -19.92 13.89 -17.65
CA ASN A 74 -19.20 15.01 -17.06
C ASN A 74 -18.40 14.58 -15.84
N LEU A 75 -19.01 13.79 -14.94
CA LEU A 75 -18.29 13.22 -13.79
C LEU A 75 -17.28 12.18 -14.24
N ARG A 76 -17.59 11.38 -15.26
CA ARG A 76 -16.67 10.41 -15.84
C ARG A 76 -15.38 11.07 -16.30
N ALA A 77 -15.46 12.14 -17.08
CA ALA A 77 -14.27 12.83 -17.59
C ALA A 77 -13.39 13.37 -16.44
N LYS A 78 -14.01 13.87 -15.36
CA LYS A 78 -13.27 14.32 -14.17
C LYS A 78 -12.63 13.15 -13.41
N ALA A 79 -13.32 12.03 -13.29
CA ALA A 79 -12.79 10.83 -12.66
C ALA A 79 -11.63 10.23 -13.47
N ASP A 80 -11.72 10.20 -14.80
CA ASP A 80 -10.63 9.78 -15.69
C ASP A 80 -9.42 10.72 -15.55
N ALA A 81 -9.64 12.04 -15.48
CA ALA A 81 -8.57 13.01 -15.27
C ALA A 81 -7.89 12.84 -13.90
N LEU A 82 -8.66 12.54 -12.85
CA LEU A 82 -8.11 12.19 -11.54
C LEU A 82 -7.31 10.88 -11.60
N ALA A 83 -7.86 9.86 -12.25
CA ALA A 83 -7.24 8.55 -12.41
C ALA A 83 -5.88 8.64 -13.10
N ALA A 84 -5.77 9.45 -14.16
CA ALA A 84 -4.54 9.64 -14.93
C ALA A 84 -3.38 10.26 -14.14
N LYS A 85 -3.69 10.96 -13.05
CA LYS A 85 -2.70 11.57 -12.15
C LYS A 85 -2.63 10.93 -10.77
N THR A 86 -3.28 9.77 -10.59
CA THR A 86 -3.24 9.02 -9.33
C THR A 86 -2.19 7.91 -9.41
N TYR A 87 -1.26 7.91 -8.44
CA TYR A 87 -0.15 6.98 -8.37
C TYR A 87 -0.07 6.29 -7.01
N GLU A 88 0.44 5.05 -7.01
CA GLU A 88 0.95 4.42 -5.79
C GLU A 88 2.31 5.04 -5.43
N LEU A 89 2.60 5.15 -4.13
CA LEU A 89 3.78 5.85 -3.60
C LEU A 89 5.11 5.42 -4.23
N THR A 90 5.41 4.12 -4.28
CA THR A 90 6.69 3.63 -4.80
C THR A 90 6.79 3.83 -6.31
N ALA A 91 5.70 3.62 -7.04
CA ALA A 91 5.63 3.92 -8.47
C ALA A 91 5.84 5.40 -8.75
N PHE A 92 5.20 6.29 -7.98
CA PHE A 92 5.38 7.73 -8.11
C PHE A 92 6.84 8.14 -7.87
N LEU A 93 7.45 7.66 -6.78
CA LEU A 93 8.83 7.98 -6.43
C LEU A 93 9.82 7.49 -7.50
N ALA A 94 9.68 6.24 -7.95
CA ALA A 94 10.63 5.65 -8.90
C ALA A 94 10.42 6.15 -10.33
N ASP A 95 9.16 6.16 -10.81
CA ASP A 95 8.86 6.31 -12.24
C ASP A 95 8.57 7.76 -12.63
N VAL A 96 8.00 8.57 -11.72
CA VAL A 96 7.70 9.99 -11.99
C VAL A 96 8.78 10.91 -11.47
N MET A 97 9.18 10.73 -10.21
CA MET A 97 10.16 11.61 -9.57
C MET A 97 11.60 11.18 -9.81
N HIS A 98 11.83 9.96 -10.31
CA HIS A 98 13.17 9.36 -10.43
C HIS A 98 13.99 9.50 -9.14
N PHE A 99 13.29 9.36 -8.01
CA PHE A 99 13.82 9.64 -6.70
C PHE A 99 14.78 8.53 -6.25
N THR A 100 15.95 8.92 -5.78
CA THR A 100 16.88 8.02 -5.09
C THR A 100 16.85 8.34 -3.60
N PRO A 101 16.34 7.43 -2.74
CA PRO A 101 16.34 7.61 -1.30
C PRO A 101 17.76 7.78 -0.76
N SER A 102 17.93 8.66 0.22
CA SER A 102 19.17 8.77 1.01
C SER A 102 18.90 8.65 2.53
N PRO A 103 18.23 7.58 3.00
CA PRO A 103 17.97 7.39 4.42
C PRO A 103 19.24 6.99 5.18
N THR A 104 19.19 7.08 6.50
CA THR A 104 20.20 6.50 7.40
C THR A 104 20.39 5.01 7.10
N PRO A 105 21.63 4.48 7.14
CA PRO A 105 21.87 3.05 6.98
C PRO A 105 21.00 2.19 7.89
N LEU A 106 20.49 1.08 7.35
CA LEU A 106 19.63 0.15 8.05
C LEU A 106 20.21 -1.26 7.91
N ALA A 107 21.09 -1.64 8.83
CA ALA A 107 21.75 -2.94 8.83
C ALA A 107 20.78 -4.06 9.27
N THR A 108 20.04 -4.62 8.32
CA THR A 108 19.03 -5.66 8.56
C THR A 108 18.69 -6.42 7.28
N THR A 109 17.97 -7.54 7.43
CA THR A 109 17.39 -8.27 6.31
C THR A 109 15.88 -8.04 6.26
N ALA A 110 15.35 -7.72 5.09
CA ALA A 110 13.93 -7.60 4.84
C ALA A 110 13.44 -8.62 3.81
N THR A 111 12.15 -8.94 3.84
CA THR A 111 11.41 -9.54 2.73
C THR A 111 10.28 -8.60 2.30
N TYR A 112 9.79 -8.75 1.07
CA TYR A 112 8.80 -7.85 0.49
C TYR A 112 7.57 -8.61 -0.03
N HIS A 113 6.39 -8.17 0.37
CA HIS A 113 5.12 -8.69 -0.14
C HIS A 113 4.56 -7.80 -1.26
N ASP A 114 4.36 -8.41 -2.43
CA ASP A 114 3.69 -7.77 -3.56
C ASP A 114 2.16 -7.83 -3.35
N SER A 115 1.57 -6.72 -2.93
CA SER A 115 0.12 -6.64 -2.72
C SER A 115 -0.63 -6.85 -4.04
N CYS A 116 -1.75 -7.57 -3.99
CA CYS A 116 -2.48 -7.91 -5.22
C CYS A 116 -3.00 -6.68 -5.98
N ALA A 117 -3.45 -5.63 -5.28
CA ALA A 117 -3.88 -4.38 -5.91
C ALA A 117 -2.68 -3.61 -6.49
N GLY A 118 -1.57 -3.49 -5.76
CA GLY A 118 -0.36 -2.85 -6.27
C GLY A 118 0.21 -3.58 -7.50
N LEU A 119 0.32 -4.91 -7.43
CA LEU A 119 0.88 -5.71 -8.51
C LEU A 119 -0.06 -5.84 -9.71
N ARG A 120 -1.28 -6.34 -9.51
CA ARG A 120 -2.16 -6.78 -10.61
C ARG A 120 -2.95 -5.63 -11.23
N GLU A 121 -3.29 -4.60 -10.45
CA GLU A 121 -4.02 -3.44 -10.97
C GLU A 121 -3.08 -2.33 -11.43
N LEU A 122 -1.97 -2.11 -10.72
CA LEU A 122 -1.07 -0.97 -10.94
C LEU A 122 0.29 -1.35 -11.54
N GLY A 123 0.65 -2.64 -11.60
CA GLY A 123 1.94 -3.08 -12.14
C GLY A 123 3.14 -2.79 -11.24
N VAL A 124 2.92 -2.48 -9.95
CA VAL A 124 3.98 -2.20 -8.98
C VAL A 124 4.71 -3.49 -8.64
N LYS A 125 5.98 -3.58 -9.03
CA LYS A 125 6.81 -4.79 -8.80
C LYS A 125 8.28 -4.45 -8.59
N THR A 126 8.90 -3.81 -9.58
CA THR A 126 10.33 -3.49 -9.54
C THR A 126 10.62 -2.21 -8.77
N GLN A 127 9.67 -1.29 -8.72
CA GLN A 127 9.80 0.03 -8.10
C GLN A 127 10.12 -0.05 -6.59
N PRO A 128 9.40 -0.84 -5.77
CA PRO A 128 9.75 -1.02 -4.35
C PRO A 128 11.18 -1.53 -4.15
N ARG A 129 11.58 -2.51 -4.97
CA ARG A 129 12.89 -3.18 -4.88
C ARG A 129 14.04 -2.24 -5.27
N ALA A 130 13.86 -1.46 -6.34
CA ALA A 130 14.83 -0.46 -6.77
C ALA A 130 15.07 0.60 -5.68
N LEU A 131 13.99 1.08 -5.05
CA LEU A 131 14.09 2.06 -3.96
C LEU A 131 14.77 1.46 -2.71
N LEU A 132 14.47 0.21 -2.35
CA LEU A 132 15.08 -0.48 -1.21
C LEU A 132 16.56 -0.80 -1.42
N ALA A 133 16.97 -1.11 -2.66
CA ALA A 133 18.37 -1.39 -3.00
C ALA A 133 19.30 -0.18 -2.79
N ALA A 134 18.74 1.04 -2.76
CA ALA A 134 19.49 2.25 -2.45
C ALA A 134 19.82 2.41 -0.95
N ILE A 135 19.26 1.58 -0.07
CA ILE A 135 19.41 1.71 1.38
C ILE A 135 20.68 0.99 1.85
N PRO A 136 21.69 1.70 2.38
CA PRO A 136 22.92 1.06 2.83
C PRO A 136 22.66 0.09 3.99
N GLY A 137 23.19 -1.13 3.86
CA GLY A 137 23.08 -2.17 4.89
C GLY A 137 21.79 -2.97 4.88
N LEU A 138 20.80 -2.61 4.06
CA LEU A 138 19.57 -3.37 3.90
C LEU A 138 19.79 -4.49 2.86
N THR A 139 19.52 -5.73 3.27
CA THR A 139 19.49 -6.89 2.35
C THR A 139 18.05 -7.32 2.13
N LEU A 140 17.66 -7.57 0.87
CA LEU A 140 16.34 -8.09 0.53
C LEU A 140 16.42 -9.59 0.23
N THR A 141 15.77 -10.41 1.05
CA THR A 141 15.57 -11.84 0.84
C THR A 141 14.14 -12.07 0.38
N GLU A 142 13.96 -12.49 -0.88
CA GLU A 142 12.64 -12.74 -1.44
C GLU A 142 12.00 -13.99 -0.83
N MET A 143 10.68 -13.91 -0.62
CA MET A 143 9.83 -15.08 -0.40
C MET A 143 9.87 -16.02 -1.61
N THR A 144 9.43 -17.26 -1.41
CA THR A 144 9.21 -18.20 -2.53
C THR A 144 8.01 -17.75 -3.36
N GLU A 145 6.97 -17.23 -2.72
CA GLU A 145 5.72 -16.86 -3.35
C GLU A 145 5.30 -15.40 -3.03
N PRO A 146 6.12 -14.37 -3.33
CA PRO A 146 5.89 -13.00 -2.86
C PRO A 146 4.58 -12.37 -3.37
N GLU A 147 4.11 -12.85 -4.54
CA GLU A 147 2.90 -12.39 -5.25
C GLU A 147 1.60 -13.06 -4.78
N GLN A 148 1.69 -14.08 -3.92
CA GLN A 148 0.49 -14.75 -3.40
C GLN A 148 -0.24 -13.83 -2.42
N CYS A 149 -1.56 -13.77 -2.58
CA CYS A 149 -2.42 -12.90 -1.79
C CYS A 149 -2.31 -13.22 -0.29
N CYS A 150 -2.23 -12.18 0.55
CA CYS A 150 -2.17 -12.32 2.01
C CYS A 150 -3.47 -12.83 2.66
N GLY A 151 -4.58 -12.89 1.90
CA GLY A 151 -5.87 -13.38 2.39
C GLY A 151 -6.76 -12.32 3.09
N PHE A 152 -6.39 -11.03 3.09
CA PHE A 152 -7.21 -9.97 3.70
C PHE A 152 -8.49 -9.68 2.88
N GLY A 153 -8.36 -9.14 1.67
CA GLY A 153 -9.47 -8.92 0.74
C GLY A 153 -10.67 -8.11 1.26
N GLY A 154 -10.53 -7.33 2.34
CA GLY A 154 -11.61 -6.55 2.94
C GLY A 154 -12.72 -7.45 3.49
N THR A 155 -13.89 -7.49 2.83
CA THR A 155 -15.01 -8.34 3.28
C THR A 155 -14.77 -9.84 3.06
N PHE A 156 -13.78 -10.20 2.23
CA PHE A 156 -13.42 -11.60 1.97
C PHE A 156 -13.04 -12.35 3.26
N CYS A 157 -12.16 -11.78 4.09
CA CYS A 157 -11.73 -12.44 5.33
C CYS A 157 -12.87 -12.64 6.34
N VAL A 158 -13.90 -11.80 6.29
CA VAL A 158 -15.09 -11.94 7.14
C VAL A 158 -16.05 -12.99 6.57
N LYS A 159 -16.24 -13.03 5.25
CA LYS A 159 -17.15 -13.98 4.58
C LYS A 159 -16.59 -15.40 4.53
N TYR A 160 -15.28 -15.54 4.35
CA TYR A 160 -14.58 -16.82 4.17
C TYR A 160 -13.40 -16.95 5.14
N PRO A 161 -13.65 -16.92 6.46
CA PRO A 161 -12.58 -16.86 7.46
C PRO A 161 -11.66 -18.08 7.39
N ALA A 162 -12.17 -19.29 7.16
CA ALA A 162 -11.35 -20.49 7.04
C ALA A 162 -10.33 -20.40 5.89
N ILE A 163 -10.77 -19.91 4.73
CA ILE A 163 -9.91 -19.74 3.55
C ILE A 163 -8.89 -18.64 3.80
N SER A 164 -9.33 -17.48 4.28
CA SER A 164 -8.45 -16.36 4.61
C SER A 164 -7.38 -16.76 5.64
N SER A 165 -7.75 -17.53 6.68
CA SER A 165 -6.82 -18.06 7.66
C SER A 165 -5.77 -18.97 7.04
N HIS A 166 -6.15 -19.90 6.15
CA HIS A 166 -5.17 -20.75 5.47
C HIS A 166 -4.22 -19.94 4.57
N MET A 167 -4.76 -18.95 3.84
CA MET A 167 -3.95 -18.08 2.98
C MET A 167 -2.91 -17.30 3.79
N VAL A 168 -3.32 -16.68 4.91
CA VAL A 168 -2.38 -15.91 5.73
C VAL A 168 -1.40 -16.83 6.45
N THR A 169 -1.78 -18.05 6.85
CA THR A 169 -0.87 -19.05 7.41
C THR A 169 0.25 -19.40 6.43
N ASN A 170 -0.08 -19.81 5.21
CA ASN A 170 0.91 -20.11 4.18
C ASN A 170 1.82 -18.91 3.90
N LYS A 171 1.23 -17.70 3.86
CA LYS A 171 1.99 -16.46 3.67
C LYS A 171 2.97 -16.22 4.82
N THR A 172 2.57 -16.41 6.08
CA THR A 172 3.46 -16.22 7.22
C THR A 172 4.58 -17.26 7.28
N GLU A 173 4.31 -18.50 6.89
CA GLU A 173 5.34 -19.55 6.81
C GLU A 173 6.40 -19.22 5.76
N ASP A 174 5.98 -18.75 4.58
CA ASP A 174 6.88 -18.31 3.51
C ASP A 174 7.70 -17.08 3.93
N ILE A 175 7.09 -16.13 4.66
CA ILE A 175 7.79 -14.97 5.25
C ILE A 175 8.86 -15.45 6.25
N GLU A 176 8.52 -16.35 7.17
CA GLU A 176 9.44 -16.85 8.19
C GLU A 176 10.59 -17.66 7.60
N ALA A 177 10.33 -18.41 6.51
CA ALA A 177 11.34 -19.16 5.78
C ALA A 177 12.42 -18.27 5.14
N THR A 178 12.17 -16.97 4.95
CA THR A 178 13.19 -16.03 4.46
C THR A 178 14.25 -15.66 5.51
N GLU A 179 14.01 -15.99 6.78
CA GLU A 179 14.82 -15.57 7.94
C GLU A 179 15.00 -14.04 8.05
N ALA A 180 14.20 -13.26 7.31
CA ALA A 180 14.26 -11.81 7.36
C ALA A 180 13.80 -11.28 8.72
N ASN A 181 14.37 -10.15 9.13
CA ASN A 181 13.96 -9.46 10.36
C ASN A 181 12.77 -8.53 10.11
N LEU A 182 12.59 -8.06 8.87
CA LEU A 182 11.52 -7.14 8.46
C LEU A 182 10.64 -7.75 7.36
N LEU A 183 9.33 -7.55 7.48
CA LEU A 183 8.38 -7.70 6.38
C LEU A 183 7.93 -6.31 5.92
N LEU A 184 8.12 -6.04 4.63
CA LEU A 184 7.74 -4.78 3.99
C LEU A 184 6.64 -4.99 2.96
N ALA A 185 5.75 -4.01 2.82
CA ALA A 185 4.78 -3.93 1.74
C ALA A 185 4.30 -2.49 1.54
N GLY A 186 3.66 -2.24 0.39
CA GLY A 186 3.02 -0.97 0.05
C GLY A 186 1.50 -0.96 0.25
N ASP A 187 0.93 -1.85 1.07
CA ASP A 187 -0.52 -1.90 1.32
C ASP A 187 -0.84 -2.23 2.78
N MET A 188 -1.53 -1.31 3.45
CA MET A 188 -1.79 -1.40 4.89
C MET A 188 -2.72 -2.55 5.26
N GLY A 189 -3.71 -2.88 4.41
CA GLY A 189 -4.62 -4.00 4.67
C GLY A 189 -3.87 -5.33 4.71
N CYS A 190 -2.91 -5.50 3.78
CA CYS A 190 -2.05 -6.68 3.76
C CYS A 190 -1.15 -6.74 4.99
N LEU A 191 -0.49 -5.62 5.33
CA LEU A 191 0.39 -5.52 6.49
C LEU A 191 -0.33 -5.84 7.80
N LEU A 192 -1.52 -5.28 8.02
CA LEU A 192 -2.30 -5.54 9.23
C LEU A 192 -2.68 -7.03 9.37
N ASN A 193 -3.07 -7.68 8.28
CA ASN A 193 -3.43 -9.09 8.30
C ASN A 193 -2.23 -9.99 8.62
N MET A 194 -1.10 -9.77 7.94
CA MET A 194 0.13 -10.54 8.13
C MET A 194 0.75 -10.28 9.51
N ALA A 195 0.77 -9.02 9.97
CA ALA A 195 1.25 -8.65 11.30
C ALA A 195 0.44 -9.34 12.41
N GLY A 196 -0.89 -9.37 12.27
CA GLY A 196 -1.76 -10.06 13.22
C GLY A 196 -1.47 -11.56 13.28
N ALA A 197 -1.26 -12.21 12.12
CA ALA A 197 -0.92 -13.63 12.06
C ALA A 197 0.47 -13.93 12.66
N LEU A 198 1.51 -13.20 12.22
CA LEU A 198 2.88 -13.31 12.75
C LEU A 198 2.92 -13.11 14.26
N SER A 199 2.18 -12.12 14.77
CA SER A 199 2.12 -11.87 16.22
C SER A 199 1.49 -13.03 16.99
N ARG A 200 0.43 -13.66 16.46
CA ARG A 200 -0.20 -14.83 17.11
C ARG A 200 0.70 -16.06 17.11
N ASN A 201 1.55 -16.20 16.08
CA ASN A 201 2.54 -17.26 15.98
C ASN A 201 3.77 -17.03 16.87
N GLY A 202 3.86 -15.90 17.57
CA GLY A 202 5.02 -15.54 18.39
C GLY A 202 6.23 -15.06 17.59
N SER A 203 6.03 -14.70 16.32
CA SER A 203 7.10 -14.28 15.42
C SER A 203 7.75 -12.97 15.89
N LYS A 204 9.07 -12.91 15.71
CA LYS A 204 9.90 -11.73 16.01
C LYS A 204 10.03 -10.78 14.81
N ILE A 205 9.58 -11.19 13.62
CA ILE A 205 9.63 -10.36 12.41
C ILE A 205 8.82 -9.09 12.64
N GLU A 206 9.43 -7.94 12.37
CA GLU A 206 8.72 -6.66 12.40
C GLU A 206 8.03 -6.41 11.06
N VAL A 207 6.75 -6.03 11.12
CA VAL A 207 5.98 -5.68 9.92
C VAL A 207 5.91 -4.16 9.82
N ARG A 208 6.35 -3.62 8.68
CA ARG A 208 6.42 -2.17 8.46
C ARG A 208 5.97 -1.79 7.05
N HIS A 209 5.44 -0.57 6.93
CA HIS A 209 5.19 -0.01 5.60
C HIS A 209 6.51 0.40 4.96
N ILE A 210 6.68 0.16 3.66
CA ILE A 210 7.91 0.50 2.94
C ILE A 210 8.31 1.99 3.10
N ALA A 211 7.31 2.88 3.18
CA ALA A 211 7.52 4.30 3.40
C ALA A 211 8.31 4.61 4.68
N GLU A 212 8.14 3.84 5.76
CA GLU A 212 8.90 4.07 7.01
C GLU A 212 10.39 3.81 6.82
N VAL A 213 10.72 2.78 6.04
CA VAL A 213 12.10 2.40 5.72
C VAL A 213 12.73 3.42 4.79
N LEU A 214 12.03 3.82 3.72
CA LEU A 214 12.50 4.85 2.79
C LEU A 214 12.69 6.21 3.47
N ALA A 215 11.84 6.55 4.44
CA ALA A 215 11.92 7.81 5.19
C ALA A 215 12.98 7.79 6.30
N GLY A 216 13.54 6.62 6.62
CA GLY A 216 14.45 6.47 7.76
C GLY A 216 13.77 6.61 9.14
N THR A 217 12.47 6.36 9.22
CA THR A 217 11.65 6.58 10.44
C THR A 217 11.27 5.29 11.17
N THR A 218 11.95 4.17 10.91
CA THR A 218 11.65 2.87 11.53
C THR A 218 11.75 2.89 13.06
N GLN A 219 12.51 3.81 13.63
CA GLN A 219 12.64 3.99 15.09
C GLN A 219 11.60 4.96 15.68
N ALA A 220 10.84 5.68 14.85
CA ALA A 220 9.89 6.70 15.31
C ALA A 220 8.56 6.11 15.79
N SER A 221 8.23 4.89 15.36
CA SER A 221 7.00 4.19 15.75
C SER A 221 7.22 2.68 15.90
N PRO A 222 6.44 2.02 16.79
CA PRO A 222 6.44 0.57 16.88
C PRO A 222 6.08 -0.06 15.54
N ALA A 223 6.60 -1.26 15.29
CA ALA A 223 6.17 -2.08 14.16
C ALA A 223 4.67 -2.39 14.26
N ILE A 224 4.04 -2.63 13.11
CA ILE A 224 2.61 -2.93 13.01
C ILE A 224 2.29 -4.17 13.85
N GLY A 225 1.27 -4.09 14.70
CA GLY A 225 0.86 -5.18 15.59
C GLY A 225 1.72 -5.36 16.84
N LYS A 226 2.73 -4.50 17.09
CA LYS A 226 3.51 -4.49 18.33
C LYS A 226 3.07 -3.34 19.25
N PRO A 227 3.06 -3.53 20.59
CA PRO A 227 2.70 -2.47 21.52
C PRO A 227 3.75 -1.35 21.53
N THR A 228 3.32 -0.12 21.83
CA THR A 228 4.24 0.97 22.18
C THR A 228 5.01 0.58 23.45
N ALA A 229 6.34 0.70 23.43
CA ALA A 229 7.13 0.60 24.65
C ALA A 229 6.59 1.62 25.66
N LYS A 230 6.27 1.16 26.88
CA LYS A 230 5.81 2.01 27.98
C LYS A 230 6.95 2.84 28.55
#